data_AF-A0A497QDU1-F1
#
_entry.id   AF-A0A497QDU1-F1
#
_cell.length_a   1.000
_cell.length_b   1.000
_cell.length_c   1.000
_cell.angle_alpha   90.00
_cell.angle_beta   90.00
_cell.angle_gamma   90.00
#
_symmetry.space_group_name_H-M   'P 1'
#
loop_
_entity.id
_entity.type
_entity.pdbx_description
1 polymer ?
#
loop_
_entity_poly.entity_id
_entity_poly.type
_entity_poly.pdbx_seq_one_letter_code
_entity_poly.pdbx_strand_id
1 'polypeptide(L)'
;MSDLTKTKNRLLYLDVFRGFVGLFIILSHSFSHIILWDYNLIPLDEFPLWMVIVLSPLIAFSTCGAVFAIISSTALGFKMQSIVQKNLNQNPQMIRRSINRGLYASGVSFALLFIFSLFHVSLFHYGLHWNGSIQRTVITGSLEVGHFIWTDIQVLFQTDAIALIALNGLISVTALSLLWRKKGYQKVEKNLIILTVCGILWFMASKFLHQSFDSLFFEALDQKQYLTVILLKFIIGPPNSTFPSAAYGFFGLIFGITFASRWKKRFFRIIGWVVGPLIMLGAGLYMLLFGNNLSPELLGSFIPFEIEVFDLGYILLVQAIF
;
A
#
# COMPACT_ATOMS: atom_id res chain seq x y z
N MET A 1 -8.56 28.50 -23.65
CA MET A 1 -8.49 27.20 -24.36
C MET A 1 -7.13 26.50 -24.20
N SER A 2 -6.01 27.21 -24.01
CA SER A 2 -4.66 26.64 -23.84
C SER A 2 -4.41 25.92 -22.49
N ASP A 3 -5.18 26.24 -21.44
CA ASP A 3 -5.01 25.60 -20.12
C ASP A 3 -5.66 24.20 -20.02
N LEU A 4 -6.74 23.97 -20.78
CA LEU A 4 -7.44 22.68 -20.77
C LEU A 4 -6.61 21.58 -21.48
N THR A 5 -5.90 21.92 -22.55
CA THR A 5 -4.98 21.02 -23.26
C THR A 5 -3.75 20.70 -22.41
N LYS A 6 -3.17 21.69 -21.72
CA LYS A 6 -2.09 21.46 -20.74
C LYS A 6 -2.51 20.53 -19.60
N THR A 7 -3.73 20.69 -19.09
CA THR A 7 -4.25 19.86 -18.00
C THR A 7 -4.53 18.43 -18.45
N LYS A 8 -5.08 18.24 -19.67
CA LYS A 8 -5.29 16.91 -20.27
C LYS A 8 -3.96 16.16 -20.48
N ASN A 9 -2.95 16.83 -21.05
CA ASN A 9 -1.64 16.20 -21.29
C ASN A 9 -0.92 15.84 -19.99
N ARG A 10 -1.07 16.64 -18.93
CA ARG A 10 -0.52 16.35 -17.60
C ARG A 10 -1.15 15.10 -16.96
N LEU A 11 -2.45 14.87 -17.18
CA LEU A 11 -3.15 13.67 -16.69
C LEU A 11 -2.72 12.43 -17.46
N LEU A 12 -2.60 12.51 -18.80
CA LEU A 12 -2.14 11.40 -19.62
C LEU A 12 -0.73 10.95 -19.26
N TYR A 13 0.20 11.89 -19.01
CA TYR A 13 1.55 11.55 -18.56
C TYR A 13 1.55 10.83 -17.19
N LEU A 14 0.72 11.28 -16.25
CA LEU A 14 0.59 10.63 -14.94
C LEU A 14 -0.02 9.23 -15.05
N ASP A 15 -1.01 9.04 -15.92
CA ASP A 15 -1.64 7.74 -16.15
C ASP A 15 -0.67 6.76 -16.84
N VAL A 16 0.12 7.23 -17.83
CA VAL A 16 1.17 6.44 -18.48
C VAL A 16 2.31 6.12 -17.52
N PHE A 17 2.77 7.09 -16.72
CA PHE A 17 3.80 6.86 -15.71
C PHE A 17 3.31 5.86 -14.65
N ARG A 18 2.05 5.96 -14.22
CA ARG A 18 1.44 4.98 -13.31
C ARG A 18 1.39 3.59 -13.93
N GLY A 19 1.07 3.47 -15.22
CA GLY A 19 1.10 2.20 -15.95
C GLY A 19 2.50 1.61 -16.04
N PHE A 20 3.50 2.43 -16.38
CA PHE A 20 4.91 2.02 -16.44
C PHE A 20 5.45 1.59 -15.08
N VAL A 21 5.21 2.38 -14.03
CA VAL A 21 5.59 2.05 -12.65
C VAL A 21 4.88 0.78 -12.20
N GLY A 22 3.61 0.59 -12.58
CA GLY A 22 2.88 -0.66 -12.34
C GLY A 22 3.57 -1.87 -12.96
N LEU A 23 3.92 -1.80 -14.25
CA LEU A 23 4.64 -2.88 -14.93
C LEU A 23 6.04 -3.13 -14.34
N PHE A 24 6.78 -2.07 -14.03
CA PHE A 24 8.10 -2.17 -13.44
C PHE A 24 8.05 -2.82 -12.05
N ILE A 25 7.08 -2.44 -11.22
CA ILE A 25 6.89 -3.05 -9.89
C ILE A 25 6.43 -4.50 -10.05
N ILE A 26 5.52 -4.83 -10.98
CA ILE A 26 5.13 -6.23 -11.23
C ILE A 26 6.35 -7.07 -11.60
N LEU A 27 7.19 -6.59 -12.53
CA LEU A 27 8.43 -7.27 -12.91
C LEU A 27 9.39 -7.40 -11.72
N SER A 28 9.62 -6.31 -10.99
CA SER A 28 10.52 -6.29 -9.83
C SER A 28 10.03 -7.23 -8.72
N HIS A 29 8.72 -7.28 -8.49
CA HIS A 29 8.09 -8.15 -7.50
C HIS A 29 8.19 -9.62 -7.94
N SER A 30 7.93 -9.94 -9.21
CA SER A 30 8.13 -11.29 -9.75
C SER A 30 9.60 -11.75 -9.65
N PHE A 31 10.56 -10.88 -9.99
CA PHE A 31 11.99 -11.18 -9.81
C PHE A 31 12.35 -11.37 -8.35
N SER A 32 11.78 -10.56 -7.44
CA SER A 32 12.03 -10.72 -6.01
C SER A 32 11.49 -12.04 -5.48
N HIS A 33 10.30 -12.48 -5.90
CA HIS A 33 9.75 -13.77 -5.47
C HIS A 33 10.64 -14.92 -5.89
N ILE A 34 11.18 -14.85 -7.10
CA ILE A 34 12.11 -15.86 -7.62
C ILE A 34 13.45 -15.80 -6.85
N ILE A 35 14.02 -14.61 -6.65
CA ILE A 35 15.41 -14.48 -6.19
C ILE A 35 15.54 -14.45 -4.65
N LEU A 36 14.54 -13.94 -3.93
CA LEU A 36 14.67 -13.49 -2.54
C LEU A 36 13.63 -14.07 -1.57
N TRP A 37 12.43 -14.41 -2.04
CA TRP A 37 11.30 -14.79 -1.17
C TRP A 37 10.93 -16.27 -1.28
N ASP A 38 11.94 -17.14 -1.24
CA ASP A 38 11.82 -18.58 -0.95
C ASP A 38 11.15 -19.46 -2.02
N TYR A 39 10.95 -18.98 -3.26
CA TYR A 39 10.65 -19.88 -4.39
C TYR A 39 11.90 -20.56 -4.99
N ASN A 40 13.10 -20.14 -4.58
CA ASN A 40 14.34 -20.79 -4.95
C ASN A 40 14.93 -21.55 -3.76
N LEU A 41 15.38 -22.77 -4.04
CA LEU A 41 16.13 -23.69 -3.17
C LEU A 41 17.48 -23.13 -2.67
N ILE A 42 17.76 -21.84 -2.86
CA ILE A 42 19.06 -21.19 -2.64
C ILE A 42 18.88 -20.06 -1.61
N PRO A 43 19.37 -20.26 -0.38
CA PRO A 43 19.38 -19.25 0.67
C PRO A 43 20.04 -17.93 0.24
N LEU A 44 19.56 -16.81 0.77
CA LEU A 44 20.04 -15.46 0.42
C LEU A 44 21.53 -15.24 0.75
N ASP A 45 22.07 -15.99 1.71
CA ASP A 45 23.47 -16.06 2.12
C ASP A 45 24.38 -16.78 1.11
N GLU A 46 23.82 -17.52 0.15
CA GLU A 46 24.59 -18.08 -0.97
C GLU A 46 24.83 -17.06 -2.09
N PHE A 47 24.14 -15.91 -2.07
CA PHE A 47 24.36 -14.86 -3.07
C PHE A 47 25.61 -14.02 -2.76
N PRO A 48 26.48 -13.76 -3.76
CA PRO A 48 27.60 -12.85 -3.58
C PRO A 48 27.12 -11.45 -3.17
N LEU A 49 27.74 -10.85 -2.14
CA LEU A 49 27.37 -9.53 -1.61
C LEU A 49 27.29 -8.45 -2.71
N TRP A 50 28.16 -8.50 -3.70
CA TRP A 50 28.15 -7.54 -4.81
C TRP A 50 26.86 -7.64 -5.65
N MET A 51 26.28 -8.83 -5.83
CA MET A 51 24.99 -8.99 -6.53
C MET A 51 23.86 -8.36 -5.72
N VAL A 52 23.85 -8.56 -4.39
CA VAL A 52 22.88 -7.95 -3.49
C VAL A 52 22.97 -6.42 -3.56
N ILE A 53 24.19 -5.86 -3.57
CA ILE A 53 24.39 -4.41 -3.71
C ILE A 53 23.86 -3.90 -5.06
N VAL A 54 24.22 -4.56 -6.17
CA VAL A 54 23.77 -4.17 -7.52
C VAL A 54 22.26 -4.28 -7.67
N LEU A 55 21.65 -5.32 -7.11
CA LEU A 55 20.20 -5.55 -7.17
C LEU A 55 19.42 -4.79 -6.11
N SER A 56 20.07 -4.22 -5.09
CA SER A 56 19.39 -3.55 -3.97
C SER A 56 18.32 -2.53 -4.36
N PRO A 57 18.43 -1.74 -5.45
CA PRO A 57 17.33 -0.87 -5.86
C PRO A 57 16.09 -1.68 -6.30
N LEU A 58 16.28 -2.76 -7.05
CA LEU A 58 15.22 -3.66 -7.47
C LEU A 58 14.55 -4.34 -6.26
N ILE A 59 15.36 -4.74 -5.27
CA ILE A 59 14.89 -5.34 -4.00
C ILE A 59 14.02 -4.34 -3.23
N ALA A 60 14.49 -3.10 -3.08
CA ALA A 60 13.71 -2.04 -2.43
C ALA A 60 12.39 -1.76 -3.19
N PHE A 61 12.42 -1.74 -4.53
CA PHE A 61 11.20 -1.58 -5.32
C PHE A 61 10.23 -2.76 -5.19
N SER A 62 10.73 -3.96 -4.94
CA SER A 62 9.92 -5.16 -4.83
C SER A 62 9.16 -5.27 -3.50
N THR A 63 9.69 -4.67 -2.43
CA THR A 63 9.07 -4.61 -1.09
C THR A 63 8.08 -3.47 -0.95
N CYS A 64 8.19 -2.48 -1.83
CA CYS A 64 7.38 -1.27 -1.92
C CYS A 64 5.90 -1.47 -2.33
N GLY A 65 5.23 -2.57 -1.95
CA GLY A 65 3.78 -2.76 -2.20
C GLY A 65 2.93 -1.60 -1.66
N ALA A 66 3.37 -1.02 -0.53
CA ALA A 66 2.84 0.19 0.07
C ALA A 66 2.82 1.43 -0.85
N VAL A 67 3.74 1.52 -1.84
CA VAL A 67 3.79 2.62 -2.82
C VAL A 67 2.46 2.78 -3.53
N PHE A 68 1.81 1.68 -3.89
CA PHE A 68 0.53 1.75 -4.58
C PHE A 68 -0.58 2.34 -3.71
N ALA A 69 -0.53 2.09 -2.39
CA ALA A 69 -1.46 2.70 -1.43
C ALA A 69 -1.26 4.21 -1.37
N ILE A 70 0.00 4.70 -1.34
CA ILE A 70 0.32 6.13 -1.35
C ILE A 70 -0.14 6.77 -2.65
N ILE A 71 0.22 6.21 -3.81
CA ILE A 71 -0.12 6.79 -5.12
C ILE A 71 -1.64 6.89 -5.26
N SER A 72 -2.36 5.81 -4.93
CA SER A 72 -3.82 5.77 -5.03
C SER A 72 -4.48 6.78 -4.11
N SER A 73 -3.98 6.91 -2.88
CA SER A 73 -4.50 7.87 -1.89
C SER A 73 -4.11 9.31 -2.24
N THR A 74 -2.95 9.53 -2.84
CA THR A 74 -2.51 10.82 -3.39
C THR A 74 -3.43 11.26 -4.51
N ALA A 75 -3.73 10.37 -5.47
CA ALA A 75 -4.67 10.64 -6.54
C ALA A 75 -6.06 10.97 -6.00
N LEU A 76 -6.54 10.22 -5.00
CA LEU A 76 -7.81 10.49 -4.31
C LEU A 76 -7.81 11.87 -3.64
N GLY A 77 -6.82 12.17 -2.80
CA GLY A 77 -6.69 13.44 -2.09
C GLY A 77 -6.63 14.63 -3.06
N PHE A 78 -5.85 14.49 -4.14
CA PHE A 78 -5.73 15.51 -5.19
C PHE A 78 -7.05 15.74 -5.92
N LYS A 79 -7.70 14.67 -6.38
CA LYS A 79 -8.99 14.72 -7.08
C LYS A 79 -10.04 15.40 -6.21
N MET A 80 -10.15 14.97 -4.97
CA MET A 80 -11.18 15.47 -4.06
C MET A 80 -10.94 16.92 -3.65
N GLN A 81 -9.69 17.29 -3.34
CA GLN A 81 -9.36 18.68 -3.04
C GLN A 81 -9.53 19.59 -4.28
N SER A 82 -9.26 19.08 -5.48
CA SER A 82 -9.54 19.80 -6.73
C SER A 82 -11.05 20.04 -6.93
N ILE A 83 -11.92 19.11 -6.53
CA ILE A 83 -13.37 19.32 -6.53
C ILE A 83 -13.76 20.46 -5.58
N VAL A 84 -13.16 20.51 -4.38
CA VAL A 84 -13.39 21.60 -3.43
C VAL A 84 -13.01 22.94 -4.07
N GLN A 85 -11.79 23.03 -4.60
CA GLN A 85 -11.25 24.26 -5.19
C GLN A 85 -12.06 24.78 -6.37
N LYS A 86 -12.43 23.89 -7.30
CA LYS A 86 -13.22 24.26 -8.49
C LYS A 86 -14.59 24.83 -8.15
N ASN A 87 -15.15 24.43 -7.01
CA ASN A 87 -16.49 24.83 -6.59
C ASN A 87 -16.48 25.85 -5.44
N LEU A 88 -15.34 26.48 -5.11
CA LEU A 88 -15.24 27.42 -3.99
C LEU A 88 -16.23 28.59 -4.06
N ASN A 89 -16.52 29.07 -5.27
CA ASN A 89 -17.44 30.19 -5.51
C ASN A 89 -18.91 29.76 -5.63
N GLN A 90 -19.19 28.46 -5.52
CA GLN A 90 -20.54 27.92 -5.63
C GLN A 90 -21.25 27.85 -4.27
N ASN A 91 -22.58 27.67 -4.31
CA ASN A 91 -23.37 27.42 -3.12
C ASN A 91 -22.79 26.23 -2.31
N PRO A 92 -22.61 26.35 -0.97
CA PRO A 92 -22.11 25.28 -0.12
C PRO A 92 -22.82 23.93 -0.29
N GLN A 93 -24.12 23.94 -0.64
CA GLN A 93 -24.87 22.71 -0.91
C GLN A 93 -24.36 21.98 -2.16
N MET A 94 -23.99 22.71 -3.21
CA MET A 94 -23.43 22.12 -4.43
C MET A 94 -22.05 21.53 -4.17
N ILE A 95 -21.20 22.23 -3.43
CA ILE A 95 -19.87 21.72 -3.01
C ILE A 95 -20.05 20.38 -2.27
N ARG A 96 -20.94 20.33 -1.29
CA ARG A 96 -21.22 19.12 -0.51
C ARG A 96 -21.72 17.98 -1.38
N ARG A 97 -22.64 18.23 -2.31
CA ARG A 97 -23.13 17.21 -3.25
C ARG A 97 -22.01 16.66 -4.13
N SER A 98 -21.15 17.52 -4.67
CA SER A 98 -20.00 17.12 -5.48
C SER A 98 -18.97 16.29 -4.70
N ILE A 99 -18.66 16.69 -3.46
CA ILE A 99 -17.78 15.93 -2.56
C ILE A 99 -18.40 14.56 -2.26
N ASN A 100 -19.66 14.51 -1.84
CA ASN A 100 -20.33 13.26 -1.49
C ASN A 100 -20.38 12.30 -2.69
N ARG A 101 -20.70 12.80 -3.89
CA ARG A 101 -20.68 11.99 -5.12
C ARG A 101 -19.28 11.48 -5.42
N GLY A 102 -18.25 12.31 -5.25
CA GLY A 102 -16.85 11.93 -5.46
C GLY A 102 -16.37 10.85 -4.48
N LEU A 103 -16.69 11.00 -3.19
CA LEU A 103 -16.38 10.01 -2.15
C LEU A 103 -17.13 8.71 -2.38
N TYR A 104 -18.44 8.77 -2.67
CA TYR A 104 -19.25 7.59 -2.95
C TYR A 104 -18.72 6.83 -4.17
N ALA A 105 -18.48 7.52 -5.29
CA ALA A 105 -17.93 6.89 -6.49
C ALA A 105 -16.57 6.25 -6.21
N SER A 106 -15.69 6.91 -5.47
CA SER A 106 -14.37 6.37 -5.13
C SER A 106 -14.48 5.17 -4.17
N GLY A 107 -15.40 5.22 -3.20
CA GLY A 107 -15.67 4.11 -2.30
C GLY A 107 -16.19 2.88 -3.04
N VAL A 108 -17.14 3.06 -3.98
CA VAL A 108 -17.60 1.98 -4.86
C VAL A 108 -16.45 1.43 -5.71
N SER A 109 -15.61 2.28 -6.29
CA SER A 109 -14.45 1.82 -7.07
C SER A 109 -13.48 0.97 -6.24
N PHE A 110 -13.17 1.37 -5.01
CA PHE A 110 -12.30 0.58 -4.13
C PHE A 110 -12.99 -0.70 -3.63
N ALA A 111 -14.29 -0.68 -3.37
CA ALA A 111 -15.03 -1.90 -3.03
C ALA A 111 -15.03 -2.91 -4.19
N LEU A 112 -15.24 -2.44 -5.41
CA LEU A 112 -15.12 -3.29 -6.61
C LEU A 112 -13.69 -3.80 -6.79
N LEU A 113 -12.67 -2.96 -6.54
CA LEU A 113 -11.27 -3.39 -6.60
C LEU A 113 -10.97 -4.49 -5.58
N PHE A 114 -11.55 -4.41 -4.38
CA PHE A 114 -11.43 -5.48 -3.37
C PHE A 114 -12.08 -6.78 -3.85
N ILE A 115 -13.27 -6.70 -4.45
CA ILE A 115 -13.92 -7.88 -5.05
C ILE A 115 -13.05 -8.47 -6.16
N PHE A 116 -12.46 -7.64 -7.02
CA PHE A 116 -11.53 -8.10 -8.06
C PHE A 116 -10.26 -8.74 -7.48
N SER A 117 -9.74 -8.24 -6.35
CA SER A 117 -8.66 -8.91 -5.62
C SER A 117 -9.05 -10.32 -5.21
N LEU A 118 -10.27 -10.55 -4.70
CA LEU A 118 -10.71 -11.90 -4.34
C LEU A 118 -10.72 -12.84 -5.55
N PHE A 119 -11.19 -12.36 -6.71
CA PHE A 119 -11.11 -13.14 -7.96
C PHE A 119 -9.67 -13.38 -8.39
N HIS A 120 -8.82 -12.35 -8.33
CA HIS A 120 -7.41 -12.44 -8.69
C HIS A 120 -6.69 -13.48 -7.82
N VAL A 121 -6.84 -13.39 -6.50
CA VAL A 121 -6.26 -14.29 -5.52
C VAL A 121 -6.80 -15.72 -5.71
N SER A 122 -8.09 -15.88 -6.00
CA SER A 122 -8.68 -17.21 -6.21
C SER A 122 -8.17 -17.91 -7.46
N LEU A 123 -7.89 -17.14 -8.53
CA LEU A 123 -7.64 -17.69 -9.85
C LEU A 123 -6.16 -17.70 -10.24
N PHE A 124 -5.41 -16.65 -9.92
CA PHE A 124 -4.11 -16.36 -10.52
C PHE A 124 -2.95 -16.24 -9.53
N HIS A 125 -3.20 -16.31 -8.22
CA HIS A 125 -2.10 -16.17 -7.26
C HIS A 125 -1.12 -17.33 -7.39
N TYR A 126 0.16 -17.06 -7.19
CA TYR A 126 1.17 -18.09 -7.06
C TYR A 126 0.88 -18.97 -5.82
N GLY A 127 1.31 -20.23 -5.85
CA GLY A 127 1.03 -21.18 -4.77
C GLY A 127 1.91 -20.90 -3.55
N LEU A 128 1.35 -20.90 -2.34
CA LEU A 128 2.00 -20.39 -1.12
C LEU A 128 2.34 -21.50 -0.14
N HIS A 129 3.54 -21.48 0.41
CA HIS A 129 3.92 -22.40 1.47
C HIS A 129 3.26 -22.02 2.80
N TRP A 130 2.39 -22.88 3.31
CA TRP A 130 1.70 -22.72 4.60
C TRP A 130 1.51 -24.07 5.30
N ASN A 131 1.83 -24.17 6.59
CA ASN A 131 1.75 -25.40 7.39
C ASN A 131 2.37 -26.64 6.70
N GLY A 132 3.54 -26.45 6.07
CA GLY A 132 4.25 -27.54 5.37
C GLY A 132 3.59 -28.00 4.05
N SER A 133 2.61 -27.24 3.53
CA SER A 133 1.91 -27.55 2.28
C SER A 133 1.85 -26.34 1.35
N ILE A 134 1.90 -26.57 0.04
CA ILE A 134 1.73 -25.51 -0.96
C ILE A 134 0.23 -25.32 -1.23
N GLN A 135 -0.29 -24.19 -0.78
CA GLN A 135 -1.65 -23.73 -1.03
C GLN A 135 -1.76 -23.21 -2.46
N ARG A 136 -2.72 -23.69 -3.24
CA ARG A 136 -2.79 -23.41 -4.68
C ARG A 136 -4.05 -22.65 -5.07
N THR A 137 -3.98 -22.01 -6.23
CA THR A 137 -5.12 -21.33 -6.87
C THR A 137 -5.55 -22.06 -8.12
N VAL A 138 -6.73 -21.72 -8.66
CA VAL A 138 -7.33 -22.50 -9.75
C VAL A 138 -6.39 -22.59 -10.95
N ILE A 139 -5.96 -21.47 -11.51
CA ILE A 139 -5.25 -21.50 -12.81
C ILE A 139 -3.79 -21.85 -12.62
N THR A 140 -3.07 -21.13 -11.76
CA THR A 140 -1.63 -21.39 -11.57
C THR A 140 -1.38 -22.77 -10.98
N GLY A 141 -2.20 -23.18 -10.02
CA GLY A 141 -2.11 -24.49 -9.41
C GLY A 141 -2.48 -25.63 -10.36
N SER A 142 -3.51 -25.44 -11.21
CA SER A 142 -3.83 -26.46 -12.22
C SER A 142 -2.73 -26.62 -13.26
N LEU A 143 -2.05 -25.52 -13.62
CA LEU A 143 -0.89 -25.55 -14.51
C LEU A 143 0.31 -26.24 -13.84
N GLU A 144 0.56 -25.97 -12.56
CA GLU A 144 1.66 -26.56 -11.78
C GLU A 144 1.53 -28.08 -11.65
N VAL A 145 0.33 -28.59 -11.35
CA VAL A 145 0.10 -30.03 -11.10
C VAL A 145 -0.39 -30.78 -12.35
N GLY A 146 -0.63 -30.07 -13.46
CA GLY A 146 -1.04 -30.65 -14.75
C GLY A 146 -2.48 -31.18 -14.80
N HIS A 147 -3.31 -30.87 -13.80
CA HIS A 147 -4.73 -31.21 -13.77
C HIS A 147 -5.53 -30.16 -13.02
N PHE A 148 -6.85 -30.13 -13.23
CA PHE A 148 -7.70 -29.13 -12.61
C PHE A 148 -7.76 -29.29 -11.08
N ILE A 149 -7.49 -28.20 -10.36
CA ILE A 149 -7.64 -28.13 -8.90
C ILE A 149 -8.44 -26.89 -8.50
N TRP A 150 -9.09 -26.96 -7.34
CA TRP A 150 -9.80 -25.83 -6.74
C TRP A 150 -8.87 -24.99 -5.86
N THR A 151 -9.23 -23.72 -5.67
CA THR A 151 -8.50 -22.82 -4.76
C THR A 151 -8.60 -23.33 -3.33
N ASP A 152 -7.46 -23.36 -2.65
CA ASP A 152 -7.44 -23.55 -1.21
C ASP A 152 -8.01 -22.31 -0.50
N ILE A 153 -8.97 -22.51 0.40
CA ILE A 153 -9.66 -21.41 1.10
C ILE A 153 -8.69 -20.47 1.82
N GLN A 154 -7.55 -21.00 2.28
CA GLN A 154 -6.51 -20.26 3.00
C GLN A 154 -5.92 -19.13 2.16
N VAL A 155 -5.84 -19.31 0.84
CA VAL A 155 -5.31 -18.31 -0.08
C VAL A 155 -6.18 -17.04 -0.08
N LEU A 156 -7.50 -17.16 0.16
CA LEU A 156 -8.40 -16.01 0.23
C LEU A 156 -8.14 -15.09 1.42
N PHE A 157 -7.47 -15.58 2.47
CA PHE A 157 -7.14 -14.77 3.64
C PHE A 157 -5.87 -13.95 3.44
N GLN A 158 -5.19 -14.10 2.32
CA GLN A 158 -4.03 -13.28 1.98
C GLN A 158 -4.41 -11.92 1.44
N THR A 159 -3.55 -10.94 1.73
CA THR A 159 -3.67 -9.59 1.24
C THR A 159 -2.66 -9.36 0.12
N ASP A 160 -3.15 -9.50 -1.11
CA ASP A 160 -2.39 -9.11 -2.30
C ASP A 160 -2.32 -7.58 -2.43
N ALA A 161 -1.46 -7.09 -3.34
CA ALA A 161 -1.32 -5.66 -3.57
C ALA A 161 -2.64 -4.98 -4.00
N ILE A 162 -3.52 -5.71 -4.71
CA ILE A 162 -4.82 -5.18 -5.15
C ILE A 162 -5.76 -4.98 -3.94
N ALA A 163 -5.86 -5.97 -3.03
CA ALA A 163 -6.56 -5.83 -1.77
C ALA A 163 -5.98 -4.69 -0.95
N LEU A 164 -4.66 -4.59 -0.87
CA LEU A 164 -3.98 -3.54 -0.13
C LEU A 164 -4.39 -2.13 -0.63
N ILE A 165 -4.38 -1.91 -1.95
CA ILE A 165 -4.84 -0.66 -2.56
C ILE A 165 -6.31 -0.40 -2.24
N ALA A 166 -7.15 -1.43 -2.37
CA ALA A 166 -8.58 -1.33 -2.15
C ALA A 166 -8.92 -0.96 -0.69
N LEU A 167 -8.34 -1.68 0.28
CA LEU A 167 -8.55 -1.45 1.70
C LEU A 167 -8.04 -0.06 2.12
N ASN A 168 -6.83 0.31 1.69
CA ASN A 168 -6.30 1.65 1.97
C ASN A 168 -7.13 2.77 1.33
N GLY A 169 -7.67 2.52 0.13
CA GLY A 169 -8.59 3.43 -0.53
C GLY A 169 -9.91 3.59 0.23
N LEU A 170 -10.49 2.50 0.74
CA LEU A 170 -11.70 2.52 1.58
C LEU A 170 -11.47 3.26 2.91
N ILE A 171 -10.33 3.01 3.56
CA ILE A 171 -9.93 3.72 4.79
C ILE A 171 -9.77 5.21 4.49
N SER A 172 -9.09 5.56 3.39
CA SER A 172 -8.88 6.94 2.96
C SER A 172 -10.19 7.67 2.64
N VAL A 173 -11.11 7.03 1.93
CA VAL A 173 -12.46 7.57 1.64
C VAL A 173 -13.22 7.79 2.95
N THR A 174 -13.16 6.84 3.88
CA THR A 174 -13.78 6.95 5.20
C THR A 174 -13.21 8.12 6.00
N ALA A 175 -11.89 8.24 6.05
CA ALA A 175 -11.20 9.32 6.75
C ALA A 175 -11.58 10.70 6.17
N LEU A 176 -11.56 10.86 4.84
CA LEU A 176 -12.01 12.09 4.20
C LEU A 176 -13.50 12.38 4.46
N SER A 177 -14.35 11.35 4.40
CA SER A 177 -15.78 11.47 4.69
C SER A 177 -16.03 12.00 6.10
N LEU A 178 -15.24 11.55 7.09
CA LEU A 178 -15.30 12.02 8.47
C LEU A 178 -14.73 13.43 8.63
N LEU A 179 -13.53 13.69 8.11
CA LEU A 179 -12.85 14.98 8.23
C LEU A 179 -13.61 16.11 7.54
N TRP A 180 -14.32 15.83 6.45
CA TRP A 180 -15.06 16.84 5.70
C TRP A 180 -16.52 17.02 6.13
N ARG A 181 -16.96 16.31 7.17
CA ARG A 181 -18.25 16.62 7.82
C ARG A 181 -18.25 18.07 8.33
N LYS A 182 -19.44 18.67 8.40
CA LYS A 182 -19.65 20.03 8.97
C LYS A 182 -18.69 21.10 8.40
N LYS A 183 -18.50 21.12 7.08
CA LYS A 183 -17.58 22.04 6.35
C LYS A 183 -16.09 21.87 6.67
N GLY A 184 -15.69 20.71 7.21
CA GLY A 184 -14.28 20.44 7.50
C GLY A 184 -13.35 20.46 6.29
N TYR A 185 -13.89 20.35 5.06
CA TYR A 185 -13.13 20.54 3.81
C TYR A 185 -12.48 21.93 3.67
N GLN A 186 -12.95 22.94 4.41
CA GLN A 186 -12.33 24.26 4.45
C GLN A 186 -11.12 24.32 5.40
N LYS A 187 -11.02 23.38 6.35
CA LYS A 187 -9.99 23.36 7.41
C LYS A 187 -8.79 22.50 7.00
N VAL A 188 -8.17 22.83 5.87
CA VAL A 188 -7.11 22.01 5.24
C VAL A 188 -5.98 21.72 6.23
N GLU A 189 -5.39 22.73 6.87
CA GLU A 189 -4.26 22.57 7.79
C GLU A 189 -4.60 21.64 8.96
N LYS A 190 -5.75 21.83 9.60
CA LYS A 190 -6.21 20.97 10.70
C LYS A 190 -6.37 19.52 10.23
N ASN A 191 -6.91 19.30 9.03
CA ASN A 191 -7.08 17.95 8.50
C ASN A 191 -5.72 17.29 8.19
N LEU A 192 -4.74 18.05 7.68
CA LEU A 192 -3.39 17.53 7.44
C LEU A 192 -2.72 17.12 8.77
N ILE A 193 -2.88 17.91 9.83
CA ILE A 193 -2.39 17.55 11.16
C ILE A 193 -3.05 16.26 11.65
N ILE A 194 -4.38 16.15 11.56
CA ILE A 194 -5.10 14.94 11.99
C ILE A 194 -4.62 13.72 11.19
N LEU A 195 -4.51 13.83 9.86
CA LEU A 195 -4.00 12.75 9.01
C LEU A 195 -2.56 12.36 9.38
N THR A 196 -1.72 13.34 9.72
CA THR A 196 -0.32 13.08 10.11
C THR A 196 -0.26 12.33 11.43
N VAL A 197 -1.01 12.79 12.43
CA VAL A 197 -1.10 12.12 13.74
C VAL A 197 -1.68 10.71 13.59
N CYS A 198 -2.75 10.55 12.82
CA CYS A 198 -3.31 9.23 12.53
C CYS A 198 -2.29 8.33 11.83
N GLY A 199 -1.57 8.82 10.82
CA GLY A 199 -0.53 8.07 10.11
C GLY A 199 0.56 7.58 11.05
N ILE A 200 1.10 8.45 11.90
CA ILE A 200 2.13 8.09 12.88
C ILE A 200 1.59 7.06 13.89
N LEU A 201 0.41 7.30 14.47
CA LEU A 201 -0.19 6.37 15.43
C LEU A 201 -0.48 5.00 14.81
N TRP A 202 -0.96 4.97 13.57
CA TRP A 202 -1.25 3.72 12.85
C TRP A 202 0.04 2.92 12.59
N PHE A 203 1.10 3.63 12.22
CA PHE A 203 2.41 3.05 11.99
C PHE A 203 2.99 2.46 13.29
N MET A 204 2.95 3.22 14.39
CA MET A 204 3.43 2.77 15.71
C MET A 204 2.59 1.63 16.29
N ALA A 205 1.27 1.63 16.06
CA ALA A 205 0.38 0.58 16.54
C ALA A 205 0.61 -0.76 15.84
N SER A 206 1.15 -0.76 14.61
CA SER A 206 1.34 -1.98 13.80
C SER A 206 2.09 -3.07 14.55
N LYS A 207 3.29 -2.76 15.08
CA LYS A 207 4.10 -3.73 15.82
C LYS A 207 3.36 -4.35 17.01
N PHE A 208 2.62 -3.53 17.76
CA PHE A 208 1.85 -3.99 18.90
C PHE A 208 0.69 -4.89 18.48
N LEU A 209 -0.01 -4.54 17.40
CA LEU A 209 -1.13 -5.34 16.87
C LEU A 209 -0.64 -6.69 16.36
N HIS A 210 0.46 -6.74 15.61
CA HIS A 210 1.07 -7.99 15.14
C HIS A 210 1.46 -8.90 16.30
N GLN A 211 2.19 -8.37 17.29
CA GLN A 211 2.56 -9.13 18.49
C GLN A 211 1.37 -9.67 19.28
N SER A 212 0.23 -8.97 19.26
CA SER A 212 -0.95 -9.34 20.04
C SER A 212 -1.90 -10.29 19.31
N PHE A 213 -1.99 -10.19 17.98
CA PHE A 213 -3.06 -10.82 17.20
C PHE A 213 -2.58 -11.85 16.18
N ASP A 214 -1.29 -11.91 15.83
CA ASP A 214 -0.82 -12.85 14.80
C ASP A 214 -1.04 -14.31 15.22
N SER A 215 -0.79 -14.65 16.48
CA SER A 215 -1.07 -15.99 17.02
C SER A 215 -2.56 -16.33 16.95
N LEU A 216 -3.43 -15.37 17.30
CA LEU A 216 -4.87 -15.53 17.21
C LEU A 216 -5.34 -15.71 15.75
N PHE A 217 -4.73 -15.01 14.80
CA PHE A 217 -5.04 -15.15 13.38
C PHE A 217 -4.74 -16.57 12.89
N PHE A 218 -3.56 -17.09 13.19
CA PHE A 218 -3.16 -18.43 12.76
C PHE A 218 -3.92 -19.52 13.49
N GLU A 219 -4.17 -19.38 14.80
CA GLU A 219 -5.01 -20.31 15.55
C GLU A 219 -6.44 -20.35 14.99
N ALA A 220 -7.04 -19.19 14.70
CA ALA A 220 -8.37 -19.11 14.10
C ALA A 220 -8.39 -19.74 12.70
N LEU A 221 -7.33 -19.58 11.92
CA LEU A 221 -7.19 -20.18 10.60
C LEU A 221 -7.10 -21.71 10.68
N ASP A 222 -6.28 -22.24 11.59
CA ASP A 222 -6.11 -23.68 11.82
C ASP A 222 -7.41 -24.33 12.35
N GLN A 223 -8.13 -23.61 13.20
CA GLN A 223 -9.45 -24.03 13.72
C GLN A 223 -10.60 -23.81 12.73
N LYS A 224 -10.32 -23.35 11.50
CA LYS A 224 -11.32 -23.07 10.45
C LYS A 224 -12.38 -22.03 10.86
N GLN A 225 -12.04 -21.12 11.77
CA GLN A 225 -12.89 -20.02 12.21
C GLN A 225 -12.85 -18.85 11.22
N TYR A 226 -13.33 -19.07 9.99
CA TYR A 226 -13.14 -18.14 8.87
C TYR A 226 -13.69 -16.73 9.11
N LEU A 227 -14.77 -16.58 9.87
CA LEU A 227 -15.30 -15.25 10.19
C LEU A 227 -14.30 -14.44 11.02
N THR A 228 -13.69 -15.06 12.03
CA THR A 228 -12.64 -14.44 12.86
C THR A 228 -11.44 -14.07 12.00
N VAL A 229 -11.00 -14.98 11.12
CA VAL A 229 -9.88 -14.73 10.20
C VAL A 229 -10.18 -13.55 9.28
N ILE A 230 -11.39 -13.45 8.72
CA ILE A 230 -11.79 -12.31 7.87
C ILE A 230 -11.75 -11.00 8.65
N LEU A 231 -12.27 -10.98 9.88
CA LEU A 231 -12.27 -9.78 10.70
C LEU A 231 -10.84 -9.36 11.07
N LEU A 232 -9.99 -10.33 11.42
CA LEU A 232 -8.59 -10.08 11.72
C LEU A 232 -7.82 -9.62 10.48
N LYS A 233 -8.09 -10.16 9.29
CA LYS A 233 -7.46 -9.75 8.00
C LYS A 233 -7.53 -8.25 7.74
N PHE A 234 -8.62 -7.59 8.13
CA PHE A 234 -8.77 -6.14 7.98
C PHE A 234 -7.85 -5.32 8.91
N ILE A 235 -7.23 -5.97 9.89
CA ILE A 235 -6.31 -5.38 10.87
C ILE A 235 -4.91 -5.92 10.57
N ILE A 236 -4.72 -7.22 10.75
CA ILE A 236 -3.49 -7.98 10.55
C ILE A 236 -3.74 -9.09 9.53
N GLY A 237 -2.91 -9.17 8.49
CA GLY A 237 -3.10 -10.16 7.43
C GLY A 237 -1.86 -10.36 6.57
N PRO A 238 -1.39 -11.62 6.40
CA PRO A 238 -0.22 -11.91 5.59
C PRO A 238 -0.49 -11.71 4.09
N PRO A 239 0.53 -11.45 3.25
CA PRO A 239 1.86 -10.96 3.62
C PRO A 239 1.89 -9.44 3.84
N ASN A 240 0.89 -8.70 3.33
CA ASN A 240 0.80 -7.23 3.44
C ASN A 240 -0.34 -6.83 4.37
N SER A 241 -0.01 -6.44 5.60
CA SER A 241 -1.03 -6.09 6.58
C SER A 241 -1.62 -4.70 6.37
N THR A 242 -2.91 -4.55 6.68
CA THR A 242 -3.61 -3.26 6.61
C THR A 242 -2.99 -2.26 7.59
N PHE A 243 -2.52 -2.75 8.73
CA PHE A 243 -1.58 -2.06 9.61
C PHE A 243 -0.17 -2.57 9.30
N PRO A 244 0.80 -1.71 8.98
CA PRO A 244 0.76 -0.26 8.96
C PRO A 244 0.34 0.32 7.61
N SER A 245 -0.03 -0.49 6.62
CA SER A 245 -0.20 -0.01 5.25
C SER A 245 -1.16 1.18 5.08
N ALA A 246 -2.15 1.34 5.96
CA ALA A 246 -3.03 2.51 5.97
C ALA A 246 -2.37 3.82 6.37
N ALA A 247 -1.26 3.79 7.10
CA ALA A 247 -0.43 4.96 7.36
C ALA A 247 0.03 5.61 6.04
N TYR A 248 0.47 4.78 5.09
CA TYR A 248 0.82 5.23 3.75
C TYR A 248 -0.37 5.84 3.01
N GLY A 249 -1.57 5.31 3.20
CA GLY A 249 -2.80 5.92 2.70
C GLY A 249 -3.00 7.34 3.22
N PHE A 250 -2.80 7.57 4.53
CA PHE A 250 -2.88 8.90 5.13
C PHE A 250 -1.80 9.86 4.61
N PHE A 251 -0.55 9.41 4.49
CA PHE A 251 0.51 10.21 3.89
C PHE A 251 0.22 10.55 2.42
N GLY A 252 -0.30 9.59 1.65
CA GLY A 252 -0.77 9.84 0.29
C GLY A 252 -1.87 10.91 0.25
N LEU A 253 -2.88 10.83 1.13
CA LEU A 253 -3.92 11.87 1.23
C LEU A 253 -3.33 13.26 1.51
N ILE A 254 -2.36 13.35 2.44
CA ILE A 254 -1.65 14.59 2.76
C ILE A 254 -1.05 15.18 1.48
N PHE A 255 -0.26 14.38 0.76
CA PHE A 255 0.39 14.80 -0.47
C PHE A 255 -0.59 15.23 -1.55
N GLY A 256 -1.66 14.45 -1.76
CA GLY A 256 -2.69 14.77 -2.74
C GLY A 256 -3.38 16.10 -2.44
N ILE A 257 -3.80 16.30 -1.19
CA ILE A 257 -4.46 17.52 -0.74
C ILE A 257 -3.53 18.72 -0.86
N THR A 258 -2.26 18.58 -0.46
CA THR A 258 -1.30 19.69 -0.51
C THR A 258 -0.90 20.07 -1.93
N PHE A 259 -0.76 19.08 -2.83
CA PHE A 259 -0.49 19.32 -4.24
C PHE A 259 -1.64 20.06 -4.92
N ALA A 260 -2.88 19.66 -4.64
CA ALA A 260 -4.06 20.39 -5.12
C ALA A 260 -4.09 21.81 -4.53
N SER A 261 -3.74 21.96 -3.24
CA SER A 261 -3.70 23.24 -2.51
C SER A 261 -2.58 24.19 -2.92
N ARG A 262 -1.76 23.82 -3.92
CA ARG A 262 -0.63 24.63 -4.43
C ARG A 262 0.34 25.07 -3.33
N TRP A 263 0.53 24.23 -2.32
CA TRP A 263 1.53 24.47 -1.29
C TRP A 263 2.93 24.64 -1.92
N LYS A 264 3.80 25.41 -1.27
CA LYS A 264 5.13 25.72 -1.80
C LYS A 264 5.91 24.41 -2.02
N LYS A 265 6.28 24.12 -3.27
CA LYS A 265 7.09 22.93 -3.65
C LYS A 265 8.34 22.75 -2.80
N ARG A 266 8.93 23.86 -2.32
CA ARG A 266 10.09 23.87 -1.43
C ARG A 266 9.87 23.05 -0.15
N PHE A 267 8.66 23.05 0.41
CA PHE A 267 8.35 22.27 1.61
C PHE A 267 8.47 20.76 1.37
N PHE A 268 7.87 20.25 0.29
CA PHE A 268 7.97 18.84 -0.10
C PHE A 268 9.39 18.41 -0.42
N ARG A 269 10.15 19.29 -1.09
CA ARG A 269 11.56 19.04 -1.36
C ARG A 269 12.37 18.91 -0.07
N ILE A 270 12.19 19.81 0.90
CA ILE A 270 12.92 19.73 2.17
C ILE A 270 12.54 18.43 2.91
N ILE A 271 11.26 18.10 2.99
CA ILE A 271 10.83 16.85 3.62
C ILE A 271 11.46 15.64 2.92
N GLY A 272 11.33 15.51 1.60
CA GLY A 272 11.85 14.33 0.92
C GLY A 272 13.38 14.26 0.88
N TRP A 273 14.09 15.38 0.69
CA TRP A 273 15.56 15.39 0.65
C TRP A 273 16.24 15.29 2.02
N VAL A 274 15.56 15.66 3.11
CA VAL A 274 16.12 15.61 4.46
C VAL A 274 15.52 14.46 5.26
N VAL A 275 14.19 14.43 5.41
CA VAL A 275 13.50 13.44 6.24
C VAL A 275 13.56 12.06 5.60
N GLY A 276 13.43 11.96 4.27
CA GLY A 276 13.52 10.69 3.54
C GLY A 276 14.82 9.92 3.81
N PRO A 277 15.99 10.48 3.48
CA PRO A 277 17.28 9.87 3.78
C PRO A 277 17.51 9.59 5.26
N LEU A 278 17.09 10.47 6.17
CA LEU A 278 17.24 10.24 7.61
C LEU A 278 16.44 9.02 8.08
N ILE A 279 15.21 8.86 7.60
CA ILE A 279 14.38 7.69 7.90
C ILE A 279 15.01 6.42 7.30
N MET A 280 15.44 6.47 6.04
CA MET A 280 16.10 5.33 5.37
C MET A 280 17.39 4.92 6.09
N LEU A 281 18.24 5.88 6.45
CA LEU A 281 19.49 5.63 7.17
C LEU A 281 19.21 5.09 8.57
N GLY A 282 18.23 5.65 9.28
CA GLY A 282 17.82 5.16 10.60
C GLY A 282 17.32 3.72 10.55
N ALA A 283 16.45 3.39 9.60
CA ALA A 283 15.94 2.03 9.39
C ALA A 283 17.07 1.08 8.97
N GLY A 284 17.90 1.47 7.99
CA GLY A 284 19.02 0.66 7.53
C GLY A 284 20.08 0.39 8.60
N LEU A 285 20.43 1.41 9.41
CA LEU A 285 21.34 1.24 10.55
C LEU A 285 20.75 0.32 11.61
N TYR A 286 19.45 0.45 11.90
CA TYR A 286 18.78 -0.44 12.83
C TYR A 286 18.82 -1.90 12.34
N MET A 287 18.49 -2.14 11.07
CA MET A 287 18.60 -3.47 10.44
C MET A 287 20.02 -4.05 10.54
N LEU A 288 21.04 -3.22 10.31
CA LEU A 288 22.45 -3.63 10.38
C LEU A 288 22.91 -3.96 11.81
N LEU A 289 22.47 -3.18 12.81
CA LEU A 289 22.94 -3.31 14.19
C LEU A 289 22.25 -4.45 14.96
N PHE A 290 20.95 -4.66 14.73
CA PHE A 290 20.16 -5.63 15.49
C PHE A 290 19.99 -6.95 14.75
N GLY A 291 20.50 -7.05 13.52
CA GLY A 291 20.24 -8.16 12.62
C GLY A 291 18.79 -8.13 12.15
N ASN A 292 18.56 -8.54 10.90
CA ASN A 292 17.21 -8.86 10.50
C ASN A 292 17.01 -10.36 10.68
N ASN A 293 15.96 -10.76 11.40
CA ASN A 293 15.35 -12.08 11.18
C ASN A 293 14.67 -12.07 9.80
N LEU A 294 15.48 -11.97 8.74
CA LEU A 294 15.07 -12.25 7.35
C LEU A 294 14.93 -13.77 7.15
N SER A 295 14.64 -14.55 8.21
CA SER A 295 14.40 -15.97 8.00
C SER A 295 13.10 -16.11 7.19
N PRO A 296 13.12 -16.87 6.09
CA PRO A 296 11.96 -17.03 5.21
C PRO A 296 10.69 -17.50 5.94
N GLU A 297 10.85 -18.26 7.02
CA GLU A 297 9.75 -18.73 7.88
C GLU A 297 9.05 -17.59 8.67
N LEU A 298 9.78 -16.51 9.03
CA LEU A 298 9.22 -15.30 9.64
C LEU A 298 8.75 -14.29 8.58
N LEU A 299 9.43 -14.24 7.44
CA LEU A 299 9.10 -13.38 6.30
C LEU A 299 7.88 -13.85 5.49
N GLY A 300 7.56 -15.14 5.54
CA GLY A 300 6.37 -15.71 4.89
C GLY A 300 5.05 -15.23 5.49
N SER A 301 5.08 -14.62 6.68
CA SER A 301 3.90 -14.10 7.35
C SER A 301 3.78 -12.57 7.25
N PHE A 302 4.85 -11.78 7.45
CA PHE A 302 4.74 -10.31 7.42
C PHE A 302 6.01 -9.61 6.94
N ILE A 303 5.85 -8.46 6.27
CA ILE A 303 6.98 -7.55 5.99
C ILE A 303 7.46 -6.96 7.34
N PRO A 304 8.75 -7.07 7.68
CA PRO A 304 9.30 -6.46 8.90
C PRO A 304 9.05 -4.96 8.93
N PHE A 305 8.69 -4.46 10.11
CA PHE A 305 8.41 -3.05 10.37
C PHE A 305 9.55 -2.12 9.89
N GLU A 306 10.78 -2.58 10.03
CA GLU A 306 11.99 -1.87 9.61
C GLU A 306 11.99 -1.62 8.10
N ILE A 307 11.55 -2.59 7.30
CA ILE A 307 11.46 -2.47 5.84
C ILE A 307 10.36 -1.47 5.47
N GLU A 308 9.24 -1.48 6.19
CA GLU A 308 8.17 -0.51 5.99
C GLU A 308 8.64 0.92 6.33
N VAL A 309 9.43 1.11 7.41
CA VAL A 309 10.03 2.40 7.73
C VAL A 309 10.96 2.84 6.60
N PHE A 310 11.78 1.92 6.09
CA PHE A 310 12.68 2.18 4.99
C PHE A 310 11.93 2.61 3.73
N ASP A 311 10.85 1.90 3.37
CA ASP A 311 9.97 2.21 2.24
C ASP A 311 9.32 3.59 2.38
N LEU A 312 8.91 3.98 3.58
CA LEU A 312 8.39 5.32 3.82
C LEU A 312 9.45 6.38 3.49
N GLY A 313 10.69 6.19 3.98
CA GLY A 313 11.80 7.09 3.68
C GLY A 313 12.11 7.16 2.18
N TYR A 314 12.08 6.02 1.50
CA TYR A 314 12.28 5.92 0.07
C TYR A 314 11.19 6.68 -0.71
N ILE A 315 9.93 6.51 -0.33
CA ILE A 315 8.81 7.19 -0.99
C ILE A 315 8.91 8.71 -0.81
N LEU A 316 9.25 9.18 0.39
CA LEU A 316 9.47 10.60 0.65
C LEU A 316 10.55 11.16 -0.27
N LEU A 317 11.64 10.43 -0.47
CA LEU A 317 12.72 10.82 -1.36
C LEU A 317 12.27 10.88 -2.83
N VAL A 318 11.60 9.83 -3.33
CA VAL A 318 11.05 9.80 -4.69
C VAL A 318 10.10 10.96 -4.92
N GLN A 319 9.26 11.26 -3.94
CA GLN A 319 8.32 12.36 -4.04
C GLN A 319 9.01 13.74 -4.15
N ALA A 320 10.17 13.95 -3.52
CA ALA A 320 10.89 15.21 -3.64
C ALA A 320 11.47 15.49 -5.04
N ILE A 321 11.55 14.45 -5.89
CA ILE A 321 11.99 14.58 -7.29
C ILE A 321 10.88 15.18 -8.17
N PHE A 322 9.61 14.90 -7.88
CA PHE A 322 8.44 15.29 -8.69
C PHE A 322 7.75 16.60 -8.21
#